data_AF-A0AAU2CC73-F1
#
_entry.id   AF-A0AAU2CC73-F1
#
_cell.length_a   1.000
_cell.length_b   1.000
_cell.length_c   1.000
_cell.angle_alpha   90.00
_cell.angle_beta   90.00
_cell.angle_gamma   90.00
#
_symmetry.space_group_name_H-M   'P 1'
#
loop_
_entity.id
_entity.type
_entity.pdbx_description
1 polymer ?
#
loop_
_entity_poly.entity_id
_entity_poly.type
_entity_poly.pdbx_seq_one_letter_code
_entity_poly.pdbx_strand_id
1 'polypeptide(L)'
;MSEAPRIDHDHGTPYRETYMGVVGDVFVRRAAEGGPGLRIEGTCPRCRGGTVSEYPYGLAGTGTGTKELFPRWRRTEPAPAQSEEAALLHEVHYCECGHPHPELPADVPFVGCGASWRVAALSTADGR
;
A
#
# COMPACT_ATOMS: atom_id res chain seq x y z
N MET A 1 31.44 -0.69 -2.39
CA MET A 1 30.27 -1.37 -1.79
C MET A 1 29.43 -0.29 -1.14
N SER A 2 28.36 0.14 -1.79
CA SER A 2 27.50 1.20 -1.23
C SER A 2 26.59 0.56 -0.19
N GLU A 3 26.83 0.85 1.08
CA GLU A 3 25.93 0.47 2.17
C GLU A 3 24.59 1.18 1.92
N ALA A 4 23.52 0.42 1.70
CA ALA A 4 22.19 0.98 1.56
C ALA A 4 21.86 1.74 2.86
N PRO A 5 21.30 2.96 2.78
CA PRO A 5 20.99 3.74 3.97
C PRO A 5 20.07 2.91 4.87
N ARG A 6 20.50 2.69 6.11
CA ARG A 6 19.64 2.11 7.14
C ARG A 6 18.57 3.15 7.43
N ILE A 7 17.39 2.92 6.89
CA ILE A 7 16.21 3.70 7.23
C ILE A 7 15.92 3.40 8.71
N ASP A 8 16.19 4.37 9.57
CA ASP A 8 15.92 4.29 11.01
C ASP A 8 14.54 4.87 11.30
N HIS A 9 13.73 4.10 12.01
CA HIS A 9 12.36 4.46 12.37
C HIS A 9 12.36 5.52 13.47
N ASP A 10 11.65 6.63 13.26
CA ASP A 10 11.47 7.67 14.27
C ASP A 10 10.37 7.29 15.26
N HIS A 11 10.77 6.67 16.36
CA HIS A 11 9.91 6.31 17.49
C HIS A 11 9.32 7.54 18.22
N GLY A 12 9.87 8.74 18.02
CA GLY A 12 9.38 9.97 18.64
C GLY A 12 8.22 10.63 17.89
N THR A 13 7.92 10.20 16.66
CA THR A 13 6.81 10.73 15.88
C THR A 13 5.48 10.42 16.57
N PRO A 14 4.65 11.39 16.99
CA PRO A 14 3.34 11.12 17.59
C PRO A 14 2.35 10.63 16.54
N TYR A 15 1.39 9.80 16.95
CA TYR A 15 0.27 9.42 16.10
C TYR A 15 -0.50 10.67 15.65
N ARG A 16 -0.74 10.78 14.35
CA ARG A 16 -1.58 11.83 13.78
C ARG A 16 -2.06 11.42 12.41
N GLU A 17 -3.38 11.39 12.22
CA GLU A 17 -3.99 11.26 10.90
C GLU A 17 -3.56 12.42 9.99
N THR A 18 -2.69 12.13 9.02
CA THR A 18 -2.10 13.15 8.14
C THR A 18 -1.95 12.59 6.74
N TYR A 19 -2.63 13.20 5.76
CA TYR A 19 -2.38 12.91 4.36
C TYR A 19 -1.15 13.67 3.86
N MET A 20 -0.13 12.94 3.42
CA MET A 20 1.17 13.43 2.98
C MET A 20 1.19 13.81 1.49
N GLY A 21 0.11 13.58 0.76
CA GLY A 21 0.04 13.82 -0.68
C GLY A 21 0.56 12.66 -1.52
N VAL A 22 1.03 12.97 -2.72
CA VAL A 22 1.70 12.02 -3.60
C VAL A 22 3.20 12.03 -3.30
N VAL A 23 3.75 10.91 -2.86
CA VAL A 23 5.17 10.79 -2.51
C VAL A 23 5.98 10.19 -3.65
N GLY A 24 7.21 10.67 -3.81
CA GLY A 24 8.16 10.22 -4.83
C GLY A 24 9.09 9.09 -4.36
N ASP A 25 8.95 8.63 -3.12
CA ASP A 25 9.73 7.52 -2.56
C ASP A 25 9.49 6.22 -3.35
N VAL A 26 10.48 5.34 -3.30
CA VAL A 26 10.43 4.06 -4.02
C VAL A 26 9.60 3.06 -3.22
N PHE A 27 8.45 2.68 -3.78
CA PHE A 27 7.63 1.59 -3.29
C PHE A 27 7.74 0.39 -4.23
N VAL A 28 7.85 -0.80 -3.65
CA VAL A 28 8.05 -2.05 -4.38
C VAL A 28 6.76 -2.86 -4.34
N ARG A 29 6.21 -3.15 -5.52
CA ARG A 29 5.11 -4.09 -5.69
C ARG A 29 5.67 -5.52 -5.75
N ARG A 30 5.09 -6.42 -4.96
CA ARG A 30 5.36 -7.87 -4.99
C ARG A 30 4.08 -8.69 -5.05
N ALA A 31 4.20 -9.96 -5.44
CA ALA A 31 3.15 -10.95 -5.20
C ALA A 31 3.03 -11.20 -3.68
N ALA A 32 1.81 -11.48 -3.22
CA ALA A 32 1.59 -11.93 -1.85
C ALA A 32 2.16 -13.35 -1.65
N GLU A 33 2.65 -13.66 -0.45
CA GLU A 33 3.33 -14.94 -0.17
C GLU A 33 2.36 -16.14 -0.09
N GLY A 34 1.05 -15.91 0.03
CA GLY A 34 0.05 -16.93 0.33
C GLY A 34 -0.97 -17.26 -0.76
N GLY A 35 -0.88 -16.68 -1.96
CA GLY A 35 -1.86 -16.94 -3.02
C GLY A 35 -2.07 -15.77 -4.00
N PRO A 36 -3.22 -15.72 -4.71
CA PRO A 36 -3.51 -14.65 -5.66
C PRO A 36 -3.74 -13.34 -4.90
N GLY A 37 -2.69 -12.52 -4.82
CA GLY A 37 -2.72 -11.24 -4.13
C GLY A 37 -1.45 -10.47 -4.40
N LEU A 38 -1.44 -9.21 -3.99
CA LEU A 38 -0.29 -8.33 -4.14
C LEU A 38 0.00 -7.64 -2.83
N ARG A 39 1.25 -7.24 -2.63
CA ARG A 39 1.64 -6.37 -1.53
C ARG A 39 2.52 -5.24 -2.03
N ILE A 40 2.44 -4.10 -1.35
CA ILE A 40 3.33 -2.97 -1.56
C ILE A 40 4.19 -2.82 -0.33
N GLU A 41 5.50 -2.76 -0.54
CA GLU A 41 6.50 -2.54 0.49
C GLU A 41 7.18 -1.19 0.26
N GLY A 42 7.50 -0.48 1.35
CA GLY A 42 8.28 0.73 1.25
C GLY A 42 8.61 1.31 2.61
N THR A 43 8.91 2.60 2.62
CA THR A 43 9.19 3.37 3.85
C THR A 43 8.11 4.41 4.06
N CYS A 44 7.60 4.51 5.28
CA CYS A 44 6.68 5.58 5.64
C CYS A 44 7.38 6.95 5.47
N PRO A 45 6.81 7.89 4.70
CA PRO A 45 7.41 9.20 4.46
C PRO A 45 7.45 10.09 5.71
N ARG A 46 6.71 9.69 6.77
CA ARG A 46 6.62 10.44 8.03
C ARG A 46 7.55 9.86 9.11
N CYS A 47 7.29 8.64 9.57
CA CYS A 47 8.07 8.04 10.66
C CYS A 47 9.28 7.23 10.19
N ARG A 48 9.52 7.11 8.87
CA ARG A 48 10.59 6.29 8.29
C ARG A 48 10.53 4.80 8.64
N GLY A 49 9.43 4.30 9.22
CA GLY A 49 9.25 2.87 9.43
C GLY A 49 9.07 2.13 8.12
N GLY A 50 9.61 0.91 8.02
CA GLY A 50 9.23 -0.01 6.95
C GLY A 50 7.75 -0.31 7.03
N THR A 51 7.03 -0.23 5.91
CA THR A 51 5.57 -0.40 5.85
C THR A 51 5.23 -1.37 4.75
N VAL A 52 4.26 -2.25 5.00
CA VAL A 52 3.76 -3.23 4.04
C VAL A 52 2.24 -3.17 4.04
N SER A 53 1.65 -2.96 2.87
CA SER A 53 0.20 -3.02 2.68
C SER A 53 -0.13 -4.23 1.80
N GLU A 54 -0.98 -5.11 2.30
CA GLU A 54 -1.36 -6.36 1.63
C GLU A 54 -2.76 -6.26 1.03
N TYR A 55 -2.90 -6.73 -0.20
CA TYR A 55 -4.15 -6.77 -0.97
C TYR A 55 -4.43 -8.23 -1.37
N PRO A 56 -5.00 -9.03 -0.47
CA PRO A 56 -5.16 -10.48 -0.64
C PRO A 56 -6.16 -10.88 -1.73
N TYR A 57 -6.95 -9.95 -2.24
CA TYR A 57 -7.92 -10.18 -3.33
C TYR A 57 -7.66 -9.27 -4.54
N GLY A 58 -6.47 -8.67 -4.62
CA GLY A 58 -6.19 -7.56 -5.53
C GLY A 58 -6.90 -6.27 -5.10
N LEU A 59 -6.86 -5.26 -5.98
CA LEU A 59 -7.57 -3.99 -5.77
C LEU A 59 -9.00 -4.05 -6.31
N ALA A 60 -9.91 -3.34 -5.66
CA ALA A 60 -11.26 -3.18 -6.18
C ALA A 60 -11.24 -2.44 -7.53
N GLY A 61 -11.85 -3.03 -8.57
CA GLY A 61 -11.96 -2.42 -9.89
C GLY A 61 -10.88 -2.82 -10.92
N THR A 62 -9.88 -3.62 -10.54
CA THR A 62 -8.85 -4.12 -11.49
C THR A 62 -9.24 -5.39 -12.24
N GLY A 63 -10.42 -5.95 -11.96
CA GLY A 63 -10.91 -7.19 -12.60
C GLY A 63 -10.08 -8.45 -12.27
N THR A 64 -9.01 -8.34 -11.49
CA THR A 64 -8.11 -9.45 -11.11
C THR A 64 -8.57 -10.22 -9.87
N GLY A 65 -9.56 -9.69 -9.13
CA GLY A 65 -10.29 -10.46 -8.13
C GLY A 65 -11.28 -11.41 -8.81
N THR A 66 -11.20 -12.71 -8.48
CA THR A 66 -12.10 -13.79 -8.90
C THR A 66 -13.57 -13.53 -8.53
N LYS A 67 -14.22 -12.60 -9.24
CA LYS A 67 -15.67 -12.37 -9.23
C LYS A 67 -16.30 -12.68 -10.59
N GLU A 68 -15.76 -13.67 -11.29
CA GLU A 68 -16.37 -14.30 -12.46
C GLU A 68 -17.46 -15.31 -12.06
N LEU A 69 -18.44 -14.92 -11.23
CA LEU A 69 -19.52 -15.85 -10.80
C LEU A 69 -20.95 -15.33 -10.97
N PHE A 70 -21.19 -14.27 -11.74
CA PHE A 70 -22.55 -13.97 -12.21
C PHE A 70 -22.57 -13.50 -13.67
N PRO A 71 -22.81 -14.40 -14.64
CA PRO A 71 -23.18 -13.98 -15.97
C PRO A 71 -24.67 -13.63 -15.95
N ARG A 72 -24.98 -12.36 -16.24
CA ARG A 72 -26.31 -11.75 -16.50
C ARG A 72 -26.74 -10.77 -15.40
N TRP A 73 -26.40 -9.50 -15.56
CA TRP A 73 -27.35 -8.45 -15.96
C TRP A 73 -26.69 -7.08 -15.72
N ARG A 74 -26.25 -6.44 -16.80
CA ARG A 74 -26.38 -5.01 -17.12
C ARG A 74 -25.27 -4.65 -18.09
N ARG A 75 -25.67 -4.25 -19.30
CA ARG A 75 -24.84 -3.48 -20.23
C ARG A 75 -24.57 -2.11 -19.58
N THR A 76 -23.53 -2.05 -18.78
CA THR A 76 -22.68 -0.88 -18.68
C THR A 76 -21.38 -1.34 -19.30
N GLU A 77 -20.89 -0.65 -20.33
CA GLU A 77 -19.58 -0.94 -20.91
C GLU A 77 -18.58 -1.13 -19.76
N PRO A 78 -17.83 -2.24 -19.70
CA PRO A 78 -16.80 -2.38 -18.68
C PRO A 78 -15.88 -1.18 -18.85
N ALA A 79 -15.78 -0.33 -17.83
CA ALA A 79 -14.70 0.64 -17.76
C ALA A 79 -13.42 -0.14 -18.08
N PRO A 80 -12.54 0.36 -18.98
CA PRO A 80 -11.33 -0.36 -19.34
C PRO A 80 -10.67 -0.77 -18.04
N ALA A 81 -10.48 -2.09 -17.85
CA ALA A 81 -9.95 -2.62 -16.60
C ALA A 81 -8.67 -1.83 -16.30
N GLN A 82 -8.69 -1.04 -15.24
CA GLN A 82 -7.49 -0.32 -14.84
C GLN A 82 -6.46 -1.39 -14.51
N SER A 83 -5.28 -1.28 -15.12
CA SER A 83 -4.16 -2.16 -14.78
C SER A 83 -3.93 -2.07 -13.27
N GLU A 84 -3.56 -3.18 -12.63
CA GLU A 84 -3.36 -3.23 -11.18
C GLU A 84 -2.38 -2.16 -10.70
N GLU A 85 -1.35 -1.88 -11.49
CA GLU A 85 -0.41 -0.79 -11.24
C GLU A 85 -1.10 0.58 -11.20
N ALA A 86 -1.92 0.91 -12.20
CA ALA A 86 -2.65 2.18 -12.24
C ALA A 86 -3.59 2.32 -11.03
N ALA A 87 -4.27 1.24 -10.64
CA ALA A 87 -5.11 1.26 -9.45
C ALA A 87 -4.30 1.48 -8.17
N LEU A 88 -3.11 0.87 -8.02
CA LEU A 88 -2.23 1.06 -6.86
C LEU A 88 -1.66 2.48 -6.77
N LEU A 89 -1.42 3.14 -7.90
CA LEU A 89 -1.01 4.55 -7.95
C LEU A 89 -2.15 5.50 -7.48
N HIS A 90 -3.41 5.10 -7.69
CA HIS A 90 -4.59 5.87 -7.25
C HIS A 90 -5.03 5.55 -5.80
N GLU A 91 -4.60 4.40 -5.28
CA GLU A 91 -4.92 3.94 -3.92
C GLU A 91 -4.25 4.80 -2.84
N VAL A 92 -4.95 4.98 -1.71
CA VAL A 92 -4.39 5.67 -0.55
C VAL A 92 -3.77 4.63 0.38
N HIS A 93 -2.46 4.70 0.53
CA HIS A 93 -1.67 3.84 1.40
C HIS A 93 -1.59 4.45 2.80
N TYR A 94 -1.47 3.59 3.81
CA TYR A 94 -1.39 3.99 5.21
C TYR A 94 -0.08 3.52 5.84
N CYS A 95 0.35 4.19 6.90
CA CYS A 95 1.46 3.73 7.70
C CYS A 95 1.05 2.48 8.50
N GLU A 96 1.66 1.35 8.13
CA GLU A 96 1.53 0.05 8.77
C GLU A 96 2.91 -0.42 9.26
N CYS A 97 3.65 0.46 9.94
CA CYS A 97 5.01 0.15 10.38
C CYS A 97 5.08 -0.84 11.55
N GLY A 98 3.95 -1.15 12.20
CA GLY A 98 3.88 -2.08 13.33
C GLY A 98 4.45 -1.53 14.64
N HIS A 99 4.95 -0.29 14.67
CA HIS A 99 5.49 0.33 15.87
C HIS A 99 4.42 1.18 16.59
N PRO A 100 4.31 1.06 17.93
CA PRO A 100 3.46 1.96 18.70
C PRO A 100 4.04 3.38 18.66
N HIS A 101 3.16 4.36 18.49
CA HIS A 101 3.50 5.79 18.52
C HIS A 101 2.85 6.47 19.73
N PRO A 102 3.44 7.57 20.25
CA PRO A 102 2.79 8.39 21.25
C PRO A 102 1.39 8.81 20.80
N GLU A 103 0.42 8.81 21.72
CA GLU A 103 -0.97 9.23 21.45
C GLU A 103 -1.76 8.33 20.50
N LEU A 104 -1.25 7.13 20.18
CA LEU A 104 -1.97 6.13 19.38
C LEU A 104 -3.26 5.67 20.11
N PRO A 105 -4.46 5.90 19.54
CA PRO A 105 -5.71 5.42 20.11
C PRO A 105 -5.80 3.89 20.06
N ALA A 106 -6.60 3.30 20.97
CA ALA A 106 -6.75 1.83 21.06
C ALA A 106 -7.63 1.23 19.94
N ASP A 107 -8.43 2.06 19.27
CA ASP A 107 -9.43 1.69 18.27
C ASP A 107 -8.94 1.87 16.83
N VAL A 108 -7.67 2.25 16.63
CA VAL A 108 -7.09 2.37 15.30
C VAL A 108 -7.00 1.01 14.60
N PRO A 109 -7.33 0.93 13.30
CA PRO A 109 -7.35 -0.33 12.57
C PRO A 109 -5.95 -0.90 12.31
N PHE A 110 -4.91 -0.06 12.35
CA PHE A 110 -3.52 -0.44 12.05
C PHE A 110 -2.56 0.19 13.04
N VAL A 111 -1.49 -0.53 13.37
CA VAL A 111 -0.41 0.00 14.21
C VAL A 111 0.57 0.77 13.32
N GLY A 112 0.58 2.10 13.48
CA GLY A 112 1.48 3.00 12.77
C GLY A 112 1.31 4.46 13.17
N CYS A 113 1.97 5.38 12.47
CA CYS A 113 1.97 6.79 12.87
C CYS A 113 0.71 7.57 12.44
N GLY A 114 -0.22 6.96 11.70
CA GLY A 114 -1.42 7.63 11.16
C GLY A 114 -1.20 8.42 9.86
N ALA A 115 0.01 8.39 9.28
CA ALA A 115 0.23 8.98 7.96
C ALA A 115 -0.47 8.17 6.86
N SER A 116 -0.96 8.87 5.84
CA SER A 116 -1.45 8.29 4.60
C SER A 116 -0.89 9.02 3.37
N TRP A 117 -0.77 8.33 2.23
CA TRP A 117 -0.19 8.90 1.01
C TRP A 117 -0.65 8.17 -0.25
N ARG A 118 -0.40 8.77 -1.40
CA ARG A 118 -0.37 8.08 -2.70
C ARG A 118 1.06 7.97 -3.18
N VAL A 119 1.35 6.98 -4.00
CA VAL A 119 2.70 6.79 -4.55
C VAL A 119 2.76 7.30 -5.98
N ALA A 120 3.84 7.99 -6.34
CA ALA A 120 4.03 8.51 -7.70
C ALA A 120 4.41 7.42 -8.71
N ALA A 121 5.09 6.38 -8.24
CA ALA A 121 5.58 5.28 -9.04
C ALA A 121 5.72 4.00 -8.21
N LEU A 122 5.66 2.85 -8.87
CA LEU A 122 5.91 1.55 -8.29
C LEU A 122 7.06 0.88 -9.03
N SER A 123 7.98 0.28 -8.29
CA SER A 123 8.95 -0.66 -8.84
C SER A 123 8.39 -2.08 -8.73
N THR A 124 8.59 -2.91 -9.74
CA THR A 124 8.30 -4.33 -9.66
C THR A 124 9.51 -5.07 -9.13
N ALA A 125 9.34 -5.89 -8.08
CA ALA A 125 10.35 -6.90 -7.77
C ALA A 125 10.17 -8.05 -8.78
N ASP A 126 10.89 -8.00 -9.89
CA ASP A 126 10.94 -9.12 -10.83
C ASP A 126 11.53 -10.34 -10.11
N GLY A 127 10.68 -11.32 -9.82
CA GLY A 127 11.11 -12.67 -9.51
C GLY A 127 11.62 -13.30 -10.80
N ARG A 128 12.93 -13.21 -11.04
CA ARG A 128 13.62 -14.01 -12.06
C ARG A 128 14.38 -15.15 -11.42
#